data_AF-A0A950BRR0-F1
#
_entry.id   AF-A0A950BRR0-F1
#
_cell.length_a   1.000
_cell.length_b   1.000
_cell.length_c   1.000
_cell.angle_alpha   90.00
_cell.angle_beta   90.00
_cell.angle_gamma   90.00
#
_symmetry.space_group_name_H-M   'P 1'
#
loop_
_entity.id
_entity.type
_entity.pdbx_description
1 polymer ?
#
loop_
_entity_poly.entity_id
_entity_poly.type
_entity_poly.pdbx_seq_one_letter_code
_entity_poly.pdbx_strand_id
1 'polypeptide(L)'
;PAGYWPEGDAPPDPGAWDRTVAAFRADQRAMMDLVVDPATDLFAPLPHGQGQTVLREALLVADHNAYHLGQLVTIRRLLGAWQDEA
;
A
#
# COMPACT_ATOMS: atom_id res chain seq x y z
N PRO A 1 1.94 14.44 -3.97
CA PRO A 1 2.67 15.34 -4.92
C PRO A 1 1.80 15.63 -6.15
N ALA A 2 2.08 16.69 -6.90
CA ALA A 2 1.40 16.94 -8.17
C ALA A 2 1.57 15.73 -9.11
N GLY A 3 0.50 15.32 -9.80
CA GLY A 3 0.49 14.17 -10.71
C GLY A 3 0.18 12.79 -10.09
N TYR A 4 0.04 12.70 -8.76
CA TYR A 4 -0.37 11.46 -8.08
C TYR A 4 -1.87 11.39 -7.79
N TRP A 5 -2.58 12.50 -7.98
CA TRP A 5 -4.02 12.57 -7.79
C TRP A 5 -4.72 12.44 -9.15
N PRO A 6 -5.85 11.70 -9.23
CA PRO A 6 -6.68 11.71 -10.42
C PRO A 6 -7.21 13.12 -10.70
N GLU A 7 -7.49 13.44 -11.97
CA GLU A 7 -7.89 14.78 -12.41
C GLU A 7 -9.30 15.20 -11.93
N GLY A 8 -10.12 14.26 -11.44
CA GLY A 8 -11.49 14.52 -11.01
C GLY A 8 -11.82 13.95 -9.62
N ASP A 9 -12.93 14.44 -9.06
CA ASP A 9 -13.35 14.14 -7.68
C ASP A 9 -14.09 12.81 -7.52
N ALA A 10 -14.38 12.10 -8.63
CA ALA A 10 -15.12 10.85 -8.65
C ALA A 10 -14.32 9.75 -9.38
N PRO A 11 -14.52 8.46 -9.02
CA PRO A 11 -13.98 7.35 -9.79
C PRO A 11 -14.43 7.42 -11.26
N PRO A 12 -13.55 7.07 -12.23
CA PRO A 12 -13.84 7.23 -13.65
C PRO A 12 -14.95 6.30 -14.16
N ASP A 13 -15.20 5.17 -13.47
CA ASP A 13 -16.27 4.22 -13.76
C ASP A 13 -16.58 3.35 -12.53
N PRO A 14 -17.72 2.62 -12.52
CA PRO A 14 -18.11 1.79 -11.38
C PRO A 14 -17.09 0.69 -11.00
N GLY A 15 -16.30 0.20 -11.95
CA GLY A 15 -15.29 -0.85 -11.71
C GLY A 15 -13.95 -0.32 -11.21
N ALA A 16 -13.75 1.00 -11.13
CA ALA A 16 -12.48 1.60 -10.76
C ALA A 16 -12.04 1.24 -9.33
N TRP A 17 -13.00 1.10 -8.41
CA TRP A 17 -12.74 0.67 -7.05
C TRP A 17 -12.15 -0.75 -7.01
N ASP A 18 -12.84 -1.70 -7.63
CA ASP A 18 -12.43 -3.12 -7.62
C ASP A 18 -11.06 -3.31 -8.27
N ARG A 19 -10.78 -2.59 -9.37
CA ARG A 19 -9.46 -2.61 -10.02
C ARG A 19 -8.36 -2.05 -9.12
N THR A 20 -8.64 -0.97 -8.40
CA THR A 20 -7.69 -0.38 -7.45
C THR A 20 -7.37 -1.34 -6.31
N VAL A 21 -8.40 -1.98 -5.72
CA VAL A 21 -8.21 -2.99 -4.65
C VAL A 21 -7.42 -4.20 -5.17
N ALA A 22 -7.71 -4.67 -6.39
CA ALA A 22 -7.00 -5.78 -7.00
C ALA A 22 -5.51 -5.45 -7.24
N ALA A 23 -5.22 -4.26 -7.75
CA ALA A 23 -3.86 -3.76 -7.97
C ALA A 23 -3.09 -3.64 -6.65
N PHE A 24 -3.66 -2.98 -5.64
CA PHE A 24 -3.04 -2.88 -4.31
C PHE A 24 -2.68 -4.24 -3.73
N ARG A 25 -3.59 -5.22 -3.82
CA ARG A 25 -3.33 -6.59 -3.35
C ARG A 25 -2.26 -7.31 -4.17
N ALA A 26 -2.15 -7.03 -5.47
CA ALA A 26 -1.10 -7.57 -6.32
C ALA A 26 0.28 -7.01 -5.94
N ASP A 27 0.37 -5.70 -5.72
CA ASP A 27 1.60 -5.04 -5.30
C ASP A 27 2.03 -5.49 -3.89
N GLN A 28 1.07 -5.66 -2.96
CA GLN A 28 1.34 -6.22 -1.64
C GLN A 28 1.95 -7.62 -1.75
N ARG A 29 1.39 -8.49 -2.59
CA ARG A 29 1.96 -9.84 -2.82
C ARG A 29 3.35 -9.76 -3.43
N ALA A 30 3.56 -8.91 -4.43
CA ALA A 30 4.87 -8.74 -5.04
C ALA A 30 5.95 -8.30 -4.03
N MET A 31 5.60 -7.41 -3.09
CA MET A 31 6.50 -7.04 -1.99
C MET A 31 6.77 -8.21 -1.05
N MET A 32 5.75 -9.00 -0.71
CA MET A 32 5.93 -10.22 0.11
C MET A 32 6.82 -11.23 -0.59
N ASP A 33 6.61 -11.47 -1.88
CA ASP A 33 7.39 -12.39 -2.71
C ASP A 33 8.87 -11.97 -2.76
N LEU A 34 9.15 -10.66 -2.90
CA LEU A 34 10.51 -10.12 -2.80
C LEU A 34 11.17 -10.40 -1.45
N VAL A 35 10.40 -10.28 -0.36
CA VAL A 35 10.91 -10.48 1.01
C VAL A 35 11.20 -11.95 1.32
N VAL A 36 10.39 -12.87 0.81
CA VAL A 36 10.53 -14.31 1.09
C VAL A 36 11.46 -15.04 0.11
N ASP A 37 11.79 -14.42 -1.02
CA ASP A 37 12.71 -15.00 -1.99
C ASP A 37 14.15 -15.08 -1.42
N PRO A 38 14.72 -16.29 -1.26
CA PRO A 38 16.08 -16.45 -0.74
C PRO A 38 17.17 -15.89 -1.67
N ALA A 39 16.85 -15.61 -2.94
CA ALA A 39 17.77 -14.95 -3.87
C ALA A 39 17.86 -13.43 -3.63
N THR A 40 16.93 -12.85 -2.87
CA THR A 40 16.94 -11.43 -2.54
C THR A 40 17.83 -11.16 -1.34
N ASP A 41 18.95 -10.45 -1.56
CA ASP A 41 19.71 -9.88 -0.46
C ASP A 41 18.97 -8.66 0.11
N LEU A 42 18.29 -8.87 1.24
CA LEU A 42 17.49 -7.85 1.93
C LEU A 42 18.30 -6.64 2.40
N PHE A 43 19.61 -6.79 2.56
CA PHE A 43 20.51 -5.77 3.09
C PHE A 43 21.36 -5.09 2.02
N ALA A 44 21.41 -5.65 0.80
CA ALA A 44 22.09 -5.02 -0.31
C ALA A 44 21.43 -3.68 -0.67
N PRO A 45 22.22 -2.61 -0.86
CA PRO A 45 21.72 -1.37 -1.42
C PRO A 45 21.16 -1.58 -2.83
N LEU A 46 20.00 -1.00 -3.12
CA LEU A 46 19.40 -1.01 -4.44
C LEU A 46 20.27 -0.20 -5.41
N PRO A 47 20.59 -0.72 -6.62
CA PRO A 47 21.54 -0.08 -7.54
C PRO A 47 21.16 1.34 -7.99
N HIS A 48 19.86 1.63 -8.00
CA HIS A 48 19.27 2.91 -8.42
C HIS A 48 18.84 3.78 -7.22
N GLY A 49 19.14 3.35 -5.99
CA GLY A 49 18.83 4.08 -4.77
C GLY A 49 19.98 4.98 -4.29
N GLN A 50 19.71 5.72 -3.22
CA GLN A 50 20.66 6.50 -2.44
C GLN A 50 21.07 5.76 -1.14
N GLY A 51 21.01 4.43 -1.15
CA GLY A 51 21.28 3.58 0.01
C GLY A 51 20.07 2.82 0.58
N GLN A 52 18.91 2.87 -0.08
CA GLN A 52 17.76 2.04 0.24
C GLN A 52 18.08 0.55 0.06
N THR A 53 17.52 -0.29 0.91
CA THR A 53 17.58 -1.76 0.79
C THR A 53 16.17 -2.33 0.70
N VAL A 54 16.01 -3.57 0.23
CA VAL A 54 14.69 -4.21 0.17
C VAL A 54 14.04 -4.28 1.55
N LEU A 55 14.81 -4.59 2.60
CA LEU A 55 14.30 -4.59 3.98
C LEU A 55 13.73 -3.24 4.38
N ARG A 56 14.46 -2.14 4.09
CA ARG A 56 14.03 -0.79 4.42
C ARG A 56 12.71 -0.46 3.72
N GLU A 57 12.61 -0.75 2.43
CA GLU A 57 11.40 -0.45 1.65
C GLU A 57 10.20 -1.31 2.09
N ALA A 58 10.41 -2.58 2.43
CA ALA A 58 9.35 -3.44 2.96
C ALA A 58 8.78 -2.89 4.29
N LEU A 59 9.66 -2.45 5.21
CA LEU A 59 9.25 -1.82 6.46
C LEU A 59 8.53 -0.49 6.22
N LEU A 60 9.01 0.33 5.28
CA LEU A 60 8.39 1.59 4.91
C LEU A 60 6.96 1.38 4.37
N VAL A 61 6.77 0.40 3.48
CA VAL A 61 5.45 0.05 2.93
C VAL A 61 4.53 -0.48 4.03
N ALA A 62 5.03 -1.33 4.93
CA ALA A 62 4.24 -1.85 6.04
C ALA A 62 3.75 -0.74 6.99
N ASP A 63 4.64 0.17 7.38
CA ASP A 63 4.32 1.31 8.25
C ASP A 63 3.32 2.27 7.59
N HIS A 64 3.55 2.61 6.31
CA HIS A 64 2.66 3.47 5.54
C HIS A 64 1.26 2.86 5.39
N ASN A 65 1.17 1.56 5.13
CA ASN A 65 -0.09 0.84 5.06
C ASN A 65 -0.81 0.83 6.41
N ALA A 66 -0.10 0.65 7.53
CA ALA A 66 -0.70 0.70 8.87
C ALA A 66 -1.28 2.10 9.18
N TYR A 67 -0.56 3.15 8.83
CA TYR A 67 -1.02 4.54 8.96
C TYR A 67 -2.33 4.79 8.20
N HIS A 68 -2.37 4.45 6.91
CA HIS A 68 -3.56 4.65 6.08
C HIS A 68 -4.71 3.71 6.43
N LEU A 69 -4.43 2.49 6.90
CA LEU A 69 -5.45 1.61 7.44
C LEU A 69 -6.14 2.25 8.65
N GLY A 70 -5.38 2.87 9.56
CA GLY A 70 -5.94 3.64 10.68
C GLY A 70 -6.87 4.77 10.23
N GLN A 71 -6.50 5.51 9.20
CA GLN A 71 -7.36 6.56 8.61
C GLN A 71 -8.65 5.96 8.01
N LEU A 72 -8.55 4.85 7.28
CA LEU A 72 -9.72 4.17 6.70
C LEU A 72 -10.68 3.67 7.78
N VAL A 73 -10.16 3.06 8.85
CA VAL A 73 -10.97 2.64 10.01
C VAL A 73 -11.65 3.85 10.67
N THR A 74 -10.92 4.96 10.83
CA THR A 74 -11.46 6.20 11.40
C THR A 74 -12.65 6.72 10.59
N ILE A 75 -12.51 6.79 9.25
CA ILE A 75 -13.60 7.20 8.36
C ILE A 75 -14.79 6.24 8.47
N ARG A 76 -14.55 4.92 8.48
CA ARG A 76 -15.61 3.93 8.63
C ARG A 76 -16.39 4.10 9.93
N ARG A 77 -15.70 4.41 11.05
CA ARG A 77 -16.35 4.70 12.33
C ARG A 77 -17.20 5.97 12.27
N LEU A 78 -16.66 7.06 11.73
CA LEU A 78 -17.39 8.33 11.58
C LEU A 78 -18.65 8.18 10.70
N LEU A 79 -18.63 7.27 9.73
CA LEU A 79 -19.76 6.98 8.85
C LEU A 79 -20.73 5.92 9.40
N GLY A 80 -20.51 5.37 10.61
CA GLY A 80 -21.31 4.26 11.15
C GLY A 80 -21.18 2.96 10.34
N ALA A 81 -20.14 2.84 9.50
CA ALA A 81 -19.84 1.69 8.64
C ALA A 81 -18.76 0.76 9.24
N TRP A 82 -18.48 0.93 10.53
CA TRP A 82 -17.61 0.07 11.31
C TRP A 82 -18.47 -0.73 12.28
N GLN A 83 -18.32 -2.06 12.28
CA GLN A 83 -18.97 -2.91 13.27
C GLN A 83 -18.12 -2.85 14.54
N ASP A 84 -18.63 -2.23 15.60
CA ASP A 84 -18.02 -2.25 16.93
C ASP A 84 -18.40 -3.56 17.63
N GLU A 85 -17.90 -4.70 17.15
CA GLU A 85 -17.98 -5.97 17.89
C GLU A 85 -16.63 -6.69 17.90
N ALA A 86 -16.36 -7.29 19.07
CA ALA A 86 -15.09 -7.82 19.57
C ALA A 86 -14.71 -9.21 19.05
#